data_AF-A0A8T9ELQ8-F1
#
_entry.id   AF-A0A8T9ELQ8-F1
#
_cell.length_a   1.000
_cell.length_b   1.000
_cell.length_c   1.000
_cell.angle_alpha   90.00
_cell.angle_beta   90.00
_cell.angle_gamma   90.00
#
_symmetry.space_group_name_H-M   'P 1'
#
loop_
_entity.id
_entity.type
_entity.pdbx_description
1 polymer ?
#
loop_
_entity_poly.entity_id
_entity_poly.type
_entity_poly.pdbx_seq_one_letter_code
_entity_poly.pdbx_strand_id
1 'polypeptide(L)'
;CGTEKYRRTDGSCNNLQQPRWGMAGVPQRRVLEPAYEDGIGEARSTSVTPNGGALPNPRRISNEVHRGRGGREVRSPTITLHTFQMGQFLDHDLIATPVQGNIADCCSAQNDAQ
;
A
#
# COMPACT_ATOMS: atom_id res chain seq x y z
N CYS A 1 -29.54 -9.95 2.48
CA CYS A 1 -28.88 -10.10 3.79
C CYS A 1 -29.94 -10.52 4.80
N GLY A 2 -29.68 -11.48 5.71
CA GLY A 2 -30.74 -12.18 6.45
C GLY A 2 -30.25 -12.94 7.69
N THR A 3 -31.00 -13.97 8.11
CA THR A 3 -30.81 -14.78 9.34
C THR A 3 -29.64 -15.78 9.25
N GLU A 4 -28.51 -15.35 8.68
CA GLU A 4 -27.31 -16.18 8.65
C GLU A 4 -26.64 -16.17 10.03
N LYS A 5 -26.29 -17.34 10.54
CA LYS A 5 -25.57 -17.45 11.82
C LYS A 5 -24.09 -17.07 11.70
N TYR A 6 -23.51 -17.25 10.52
CA TYR A 6 -22.07 -17.13 10.29
C TYR A 6 -21.74 -16.08 9.23
N ARG A 7 -20.50 -15.56 9.28
CA ARG A 7 -20.01 -14.58 8.31
C ARG A 7 -19.85 -15.22 6.94
N ARG A 8 -20.13 -14.45 5.90
CA ARG A 8 -19.77 -14.83 4.53
C ARG A 8 -18.27 -14.69 4.34
N THR A 9 -17.69 -15.56 3.53
CA THR A 9 -16.23 -15.59 3.28
C THR A 9 -15.73 -14.33 2.59
N ASP A 10 -16.58 -13.66 1.82
CA ASP A 10 -16.29 -12.39 1.16
C ASP A 10 -16.60 -11.17 2.04
N GLY A 11 -17.11 -11.35 3.26
CA GLY A 11 -17.51 -10.25 4.15
C GLY A 11 -18.82 -9.53 3.78
N SER A 12 -19.51 -9.95 2.71
CA SER A 12 -20.78 -9.35 2.30
C SER A 12 -21.86 -9.50 3.37
N CYS A 13 -22.83 -8.60 3.37
CA CYS A 13 -23.95 -8.59 4.33
C CYS A 13 -23.57 -8.43 5.81
N ASN A 14 -22.31 -8.06 6.14
CA ASN A 14 -21.94 -7.73 7.52
C ASN A 14 -22.66 -6.46 8.02
N ASN A 15 -22.78 -5.45 7.15
CA ASN A 15 -23.63 -4.30 7.37
C ASN A 15 -24.96 -4.48 6.60
N LEU A 16 -26.08 -4.54 7.31
CA LEU A 16 -27.40 -4.82 6.72
C LEU A 16 -27.93 -3.67 5.86
N GLN A 17 -27.57 -2.43 6.20
CA GLN A 17 -27.97 -1.24 5.43
C GLN A 17 -27.08 -1.04 4.20
N GLN A 18 -25.81 -1.44 4.32
CA GLN A 18 -24.80 -1.28 3.28
C GLN A 18 -24.07 -2.62 3.03
N PRO A 19 -24.72 -3.59 2.35
CA PRO A 19 -24.22 -4.97 2.24
C PRO A 19 -22.82 -5.17 1.67
N ARG A 20 -22.28 -4.18 0.96
CA ARG A 20 -20.95 -4.23 0.31
C ARG A 20 -19.83 -3.62 1.15
N TRP A 21 -20.13 -2.99 2.29
CA TRP A 21 -19.10 -2.38 3.12
C TRP A 21 -18.22 -3.45 3.76
N GLY A 22 -16.90 -3.32 3.56
CA GLY A 22 -15.90 -4.28 4.07
C GLY A 22 -15.88 -5.61 3.32
N MET A 23 -16.60 -5.74 2.20
CA MET A 23 -16.58 -6.92 1.36
C MET A 23 -15.24 -7.01 0.61
N ALA A 24 -14.70 -8.20 0.42
CA ALA A 24 -13.50 -8.43 -0.39
C ALA A 24 -13.76 -8.10 -1.87
N GLY A 25 -12.70 -7.75 -2.61
CA GLY A 25 -12.78 -7.46 -4.05
C GLY A 25 -13.45 -6.13 -4.42
N VAL A 26 -13.68 -5.25 -3.44
CA VAL A 26 -14.16 -3.87 -3.68
C VAL A 26 -13.01 -2.86 -3.59
N PRO A 27 -13.13 -1.68 -4.21
CA PRO A 27 -12.12 -0.62 -4.10
C PRO A 27 -11.88 -0.19 -2.64
N GLN A 28 -10.63 0.16 -2.33
CA GLN A 28 -10.28 0.73 -1.04
C GLN A 28 -10.97 2.08 -0.83
N ARG A 29 -11.47 2.32 0.38
CA ARG A 29 -12.11 3.60 0.73
C ARG A 29 -11.05 4.70 0.80
N ARG A 30 -11.32 5.82 0.14
CA ARG A 30 -10.53 7.05 0.26
C ARG A 30 -11.03 7.89 1.44
N VAL A 31 -10.12 8.29 2.32
CA VAL A 31 -10.41 9.25 3.42
C VAL A 31 -10.22 10.70 2.94
N LEU A 32 -9.35 10.90 1.96
CA LEU A 32 -9.06 12.17 1.30
C LEU A 32 -9.12 11.98 -0.23
N GLU A 33 -9.32 13.07 -0.95
CA GLU A 33 -9.28 13.05 -2.42
C GLU A 33 -7.93 12.55 -2.96
N PRO A 34 -7.92 11.84 -4.11
CA PRO A 34 -6.67 11.41 -4.74
C PRO A 34 -5.84 12.60 -5.24
N ALA A 35 -4.52 12.43 -5.28
CA ALA A 35 -3.58 13.42 -5.78
C ALA A 35 -2.66 12.79 -6.85
N TYR A 36 -3.18 12.68 -8.07
CA TYR A 36 -2.49 12.23 -9.27
C TYR A 36 -1.91 13.42 -10.05
N GLU A 37 -0.93 13.17 -10.93
CA GLU A 37 -0.33 14.22 -11.78
C GLU A 37 -1.37 14.82 -12.73
N ASP A 38 -2.13 13.95 -13.38
CA ASP A 38 -3.21 14.27 -14.34
C ASP A 38 -4.58 14.42 -13.67
N GLY A 39 -4.65 14.29 -12.34
CA GLY A 39 -5.90 14.27 -11.58
C GLY A 39 -6.75 13.00 -11.75
N ILE A 40 -6.27 11.98 -12.49
CA ILE A 40 -7.04 10.76 -12.81
C ILE A 40 -6.33 9.52 -12.29
N GLY A 41 -5.08 9.28 -12.71
CA GLY A 41 -4.39 8.02 -12.42
C GLY A 41 -2.88 8.03 -12.62
N GLU A 42 -2.31 9.05 -13.24
CA GLU A 42 -0.85 9.16 -13.39
C GLU A 42 -0.18 9.40 -12.03
N ALA A 43 0.82 8.57 -11.71
CA ALA A 43 1.57 8.72 -10.48
C ALA A 43 2.21 10.11 -10.42
N ARG A 44 1.93 10.83 -9.34
CA ARG A 44 2.44 12.19 -9.14
C ARG A 44 3.97 12.21 -9.19
N SER A 45 4.48 13.12 -10.01
CA SER A 45 5.90 13.33 -10.28
C SER A 45 6.33 14.77 -9.99
N THR A 46 5.39 15.69 -9.71
CA THR A 46 5.67 17.08 -9.36
C THR A 46 5.31 17.42 -7.91
N SER A 47 6.00 18.42 -7.35
CA SER A 47 5.77 18.90 -6.00
C SER A 47 4.53 19.81 -5.92
N VAL A 48 3.81 19.73 -4.80
CA VAL A 48 2.63 20.58 -4.50
C VAL A 48 3.00 21.97 -3.97
N THR A 49 4.30 22.23 -3.75
CA THR A 49 4.76 23.53 -3.26
C THR A 49 4.82 24.55 -4.39
N PRO A 50 4.52 25.85 -4.17
CA PRO A 50 4.48 26.87 -5.23
C PRO A 50 5.77 27.03 -6.03
N ASN A 51 6.93 26.71 -5.42
CA ASN A 51 8.25 26.72 -6.06
C ASN A 51 8.82 25.30 -6.21
N GLY A 52 7.96 24.29 -6.19
CA GLY A 52 8.32 22.89 -6.24
C GLY A 52 8.58 22.43 -7.67
N GLY A 53 9.62 21.60 -7.85
CA GLY A 53 9.94 20.95 -9.11
C GLY A 53 9.55 19.48 -9.14
N ALA A 54 10.23 18.70 -9.98
CA ALA A 54 10.10 17.25 -10.03
C ALA A 54 10.41 16.61 -8.65
N LEU A 55 9.60 15.62 -8.27
CA LEU A 55 9.82 14.80 -7.09
C LEU A 55 11.08 13.95 -7.28
N PRO A 56 11.87 13.74 -6.21
CA PRO A 56 13.07 12.94 -6.29
C PRO A 56 12.75 11.47 -6.57
N ASN A 57 13.67 10.79 -7.26
CA ASN A 57 13.58 9.35 -7.48
C ASN A 57 13.44 8.60 -6.13
N PRO A 58 12.47 7.68 -5.97
CA PRO A 58 12.26 6.95 -4.71
C PRO A 58 13.50 6.17 -4.22
N ARG A 59 14.33 5.65 -5.13
CA ARG A 59 15.58 4.95 -4.78
C ARG A 59 16.60 5.90 -4.19
N ARG A 60 16.66 7.15 -4.66
CA ARG A 60 17.50 8.20 -4.07
C ARG A 60 17.07 8.47 -2.63
N ILE A 61 15.77 8.61 -2.37
CA ILE A 61 15.24 8.81 -1.01
C ILE A 61 15.54 7.60 -0.10
N SER A 62 15.38 6.37 -0.61
CA SER A 62 15.79 5.16 0.12
C SER A 62 17.27 5.21 0.50
N ASN A 63 18.14 5.61 -0.43
CA ASN A 63 19.57 5.72 -0.19
C ASN A 63 19.96 6.87 0.75
N GLU A 64 19.31 8.02 0.69
CA GLU A 64 19.72 9.18 1.48
C GLU A 64 19.08 9.20 2.87
N VAL A 65 17.83 8.74 2.99
CA VAL A 65 17.04 8.85 4.23
C VAL A 65 17.00 7.54 5.02
N HIS A 66 16.88 6.40 4.35
CA HIS A 66 16.69 5.10 5.01
C HIS A 66 17.99 4.30 5.19
N ARG A 67 19.14 4.83 4.76
CA ARG A 67 20.43 4.22 5.11
C ARG A 67 20.61 4.31 6.62
N GLY A 68 20.52 3.15 7.29
CA GLY A 68 20.78 3.04 8.73
C GLY A 68 22.17 3.58 9.08
N ARG A 69 22.37 4.01 10.34
CA ARG A 69 23.67 4.49 10.85
C ARG A 69 24.75 3.42 10.68
N GLY A 70 25.45 3.44 9.54
CA GLY A 70 26.48 2.46 9.18
C GLY A 70 25.98 1.02 8.99
N GLY A 71 24.70 0.81 8.66
CA GLY A 71 24.14 -0.55 8.49
C GLY A 71 23.99 -1.35 9.78
N ARG A 72 24.09 -0.71 10.95
CA ARG A 72 23.96 -1.37 12.25
C ARG A 72 22.49 -1.59 12.62
N GLU A 73 22.13 -2.84 12.86
CA GLU A 73 20.83 -3.22 13.42
C GLU A 73 20.65 -2.57 14.81
N VAL A 74 19.50 -1.93 15.03
CA VAL A 74 19.11 -1.41 16.34
C VAL A 74 18.11 -2.39 16.95
N ARG A 75 18.48 -3.02 18.06
CA ARG A 75 17.63 -3.97 18.76
C ARG A 75 16.85 -3.27 19.86
N SER A 76 15.55 -3.56 19.94
CA SER A 76 14.71 -3.11 21.05
C SER A 76 14.84 -4.08 22.22
N PRO A 77 15.04 -3.61 23.46
CA PRO A 77 15.02 -4.47 24.65
C PRO A 77 13.60 -4.85 25.08
N THR A 78 12.57 -4.22 24.53
CA THR A 78 11.17 -4.38 24.97
C THR A 78 10.23 -4.91 23.88
N ILE A 79 10.68 -4.92 22.62
CA ILE A 79 9.86 -5.37 21.49
C ILE A 79 10.49 -6.64 20.92
N THR A 80 9.69 -7.71 20.87
CA THR A 80 10.11 -8.97 20.28
C THR A 80 9.84 -8.98 18.77
N LEU A 81 10.49 -9.90 18.05
CA LEU A 81 10.23 -10.10 16.63
C LEU A 81 8.76 -10.46 16.36
N HIS A 82 8.08 -11.10 17.32
CA HIS A 82 6.67 -11.48 17.20
C HIS A 82 5.76 -10.27 16.95
N THR A 83 6.10 -9.09 17.49
CA THR A 83 5.35 -7.86 17.24
C THR A 83 5.30 -7.51 15.74
N PHE A 84 6.42 -7.64 15.03
CA PHE A 84 6.48 -7.38 13.59
C PHE A 84 5.76 -8.46 12.78
N GLN A 85 5.91 -9.72 13.18
CA GLN A 85 5.24 -10.84 12.50
C GLN A 85 3.71 -10.77 12.64
N MET A 86 3.21 -10.39 13.82
CA MET A 86 1.79 -10.16 14.04
C MET A 86 1.29 -8.97 13.22
N GLY A 87 2.12 -7.92 13.06
CA GLY A 87 1.83 -6.80 12.16
C GLY A 87 1.57 -7.25 10.72
N GLN A 88 2.45 -8.09 10.16
CA GLN A 88 2.26 -8.65 8.82
C GLN A 88 1.01 -9.54 8.74
N PHE A 89 0.78 -10.39 9.75
CA PHE A 89 -0.41 -11.25 9.79
C PHE A 89 -1.70 -10.45 9.75
N LEU A 90 -1.79 -9.38 10.55
CA LEU A 90 -2.95 -8.50 10.57
C LEU A 90 -3.11 -7.70 9.27
N ASP A 91 -2.02 -7.21 8.69
CA ASP A 91 -2.05 -6.52 7.39
C ASP A 91 -2.67 -7.43 6.31
N HIS A 92 -2.22 -8.68 6.24
CA HIS A 92 -2.71 -9.67 5.28
C HIS A 92 -4.16 -10.14 5.52
N ASP A 93 -4.71 -9.98 6.73
CA ASP A 93 -6.12 -10.25 7.02
C ASP A 93 -7.03 -9.07 6.62
N LEU A 94 -6.48 -7.85 6.63
CA LEU A 94 -7.25 -6.62 6.43
C LEU A 94 -7.25 -6.12 4.98
N ILE A 95 -6.12 -6.23 4.27
CA ILE A 95 -5.96 -5.56 2.98
C ILE A 95 -5.07 -6.35 2.02
N ALA A 96 -5.46 -6.35 0.75
CA ALA A 96 -4.63 -6.81 -0.35
C ALA A 96 -4.86 -5.89 -1.56
N THR A 97 -3.78 -5.42 -2.18
CA THR A 97 -3.83 -4.64 -3.42
C THR A 97 -3.27 -5.47 -4.56
N PRO A 98 -4.11 -6.01 -5.46
CA PRO A 98 -3.62 -6.81 -6.57
C PRO A 98 -2.83 -5.92 -7.54
N VAL A 99 -1.70 -6.43 -8.03
CA VAL A 99 -0.93 -5.78 -9.08
C VAL A 99 -1.57 -6.12 -10.43
N GLN A 100 -1.88 -5.10 -11.24
CA GLN A 100 -2.34 -5.28 -12.61
C GLN A 100 -1.14 -5.34 -13.56
N GLY A 101 -1.14 -6.31 -14.47
CA GLY A 101 -0.09 -6.50 -15.48
C GLY A 101 0.78 -7.74 -15.23
N ASN A 102 1.45 -8.21 -16.27
CA ASN A 102 2.43 -9.28 -16.15
C ASN A 102 3.71 -8.71 -15.54
N ILE A 103 4.05 -9.16 -14.33
CA ILE A 103 5.26 -8.70 -13.62
C ILE A 103 6.55 -8.94 -14.42
N ALA A 104 6.56 -9.92 -15.34
CA ALA A 104 7.69 -10.18 -16.22
C ALA A 104 7.94 -9.03 -17.20
N ASP A 105 6.89 -8.36 -17.68
CA ASP A 105 7.00 -7.26 -18.65
C ASP A 105 7.68 -6.05 -18.00
N CYS A 106 7.39 -5.77 -16.72
CA CYS A 106 8.04 -4.70 -15.94
C CYS A 106 9.56 -4.90 -15.75
N CYS A 107 10.02 -6.15 -15.66
CA CYS A 107 11.42 -6.49 -15.40
C CYS A 107 12.25 -6.63 -16.69
N SER A 108 11.60 -6.79 -17.84
CA SER A 108 12.29 -6.98 -19.13
C SER A 108 12.91 -5.71 -19.70
N ALA A 109 12.39 -4.53 -19.33
CA ALA A 109 12.84 -3.23 -19.84
C ALA A 109 14.04 -2.61 -19.07
N GLN A 110 14.60 -3.30 -18.08
CA GLN A 110 15.67 -2.75 -17.22
C GLN A 110 17.09 -2.77 -17.83
N ASN A 111 17.26 -3.19 -19.09
CA ASN A 111 18.58 -3.22 -19.73
C ASN A 111 18.97 -1.93 -20.48
N ASP A 112 18.09 -0.92 -20.59
CA ASP A 112 18.33 0.25 -21.46
C ASP A 112 18.46 1.60 -20.73
N ALA A 113 18.61 1.62 -19.41
CA ALA A 113 18.84 2.88 -18.67
C ALA A 113 19.78 2.68 -17.48
N GLN A 114 21.09 2.65 -17.79
CA GLN A 114 22.17 3.00 -16.87
C GLN A 114 22.74 4.36 -17.26
#